data_AF-A0A830HLU8-F1
#
_entry.id   AF-A0A830HLU8-F1
#
_cell.length_a   1.000
_cell.length_b   1.000
_cell.length_c   1.000
_cell.angle_alpha   90.00
_cell.angle_beta   90.00
_cell.angle_gamma   90.00
#
_symmetry.space_group_name_H-M   'P 1'
#
loop_
_entity.id
_entity.type
_entity.pdbx_description
1 polymer ?
#
loop_
_entity_poly.entity_id
_entity_poly.type
_entity_poly.pdbx_seq_one_letter_code
_entity_poly.pdbx_strand_id
1 'polypeptide(L)'
;MASPRPCGLSASRRVHTIKGNNRRYGSFRVGGSSHFSRVSCSSSSSSSPSPSSGAGGGGSAAFRPSTAPSSTGNGSVPPTDTTASATSSSSALTSTDAQFGVQLLDKLLDLPTCAQAARNLVVQAQWGQLATTMSTQHGRRAGYPFSSRVAFAVDNDGCPLLSFRPLYTHPRNLRSDPRCTLSVSAPGWSIGASRSVTVTFFGDLYELPQNLQEPAHQEFAQKLGRSKVGCQTASTYWRMHVINDIYFVGGFGTLEWVDVGEYLRTRPDTIVEEHFLEAVEYLNKSYSDKLTRQLEADATTVLSVDARGFDVLCRRGNLTKLERFAFSAHACSIDDVQSNMAMLDFK
;
A
#
# COMPACT_ATOMS: atom_id res chain seq x y z
N MET A 1 17.67 -19.19 -46.30
CA MET A 1 18.23 -17.87 -46.63
C MET A 1 17.13 -17.01 -47.25
N ALA A 2 16.53 -16.13 -46.45
CA ALA A 2 15.72 -15.02 -46.94
C ALA A 2 15.76 -13.96 -45.83
N SER A 3 16.43 -12.86 -46.13
CA SER A 3 16.65 -11.72 -45.23
C SER A 3 15.36 -10.92 -45.02
N PRO A 4 15.12 -10.33 -43.84
CA PRO A 4 13.98 -9.44 -43.64
C PRO A 4 14.30 -8.02 -44.17
N ARG A 5 13.33 -7.39 -44.83
CA ARG A 5 13.36 -5.96 -45.16
C ARG A 5 12.81 -5.13 -43.98
N PRO A 6 13.31 -3.90 -43.77
CA PRO A 6 12.99 -3.09 -42.60
C PRO A 6 11.73 -2.24 -42.84
N CYS A 7 10.86 -2.14 -41.83
CA CYS A 7 9.85 -1.08 -41.74
C CYS A 7 10.36 0.00 -40.79
N GLY A 8 10.91 1.06 -41.36
CA GLY A 8 11.06 2.33 -40.67
C GLY A 8 9.85 3.20 -40.97
N LEU A 9 9.16 3.66 -39.92
CA LEU A 9 8.39 4.90 -39.96
C LEU A 9 8.64 5.68 -38.67
N SER A 10 9.20 6.86 -38.91
CA SER A 10 9.63 7.86 -37.95
C SER A 10 8.43 8.56 -37.32
N ALA A 11 8.41 8.66 -35.99
CA ALA A 11 7.71 9.72 -35.28
C ALA A 11 8.68 10.34 -34.27
N SER A 12 9.40 11.38 -34.71
CA SER A 12 10.19 12.25 -33.86
C SER A 12 9.27 12.99 -32.89
N ARG A 13 9.26 12.61 -31.61
CA ARG A 13 8.71 13.43 -30.52
C ARG A 13 9.87 14.03 -29.75
N ARG A 14 9.95 15.37 -29.81
CA ARG A 14 10.95 16.18 -29.10
C ARG A 14 11.02 15.79 -27.63
N VAL A 15 12.20 15.34 -27.21
CA VAL A 15 12.62 15.33 -25.81
C VAL A 15 12.83 16.80 -25.40
N HIS A 16 12.10 17.26 -24.40
CA HIS A 16 12.43 18.47 -23.67
C HIS A 16 12.94 18.07 -22.29
N THR A 17 14.26 18.00 -22.17
CA THR A 17 14.95 17.95 -20.89
C THR A 17 14.81 19.30 -20.21
N ILE A 18 14.14 19.37 -19.07
CA ILE A 18 14.17 20.54 -18.20
C ILE A 18 14.99 20.18 -16.97
N LYS A 19 16.27 20.58 -16.99
CA LYS A 19 17.08 20.75 -15.77
C LYS A 19 16.49 21.91 -14.96
N GLY A 20 16.38 21.71 -13.65
CA GLY A 20 15.63 22.60 -12.76
C GLY A 20 16.21 24.01 -12.61
N ASN A 21 15.34 24.96 -12.22
CA ASN A 21 15.63 25.86 -11.11
C ASN A 21 14.36 26.57 -10.60
N ASN A 22 14.41 26.94 -9.33
CA ASN A 22 13.48 27.72 -8.54
C ASN A 22 12.78 28.91 -9.24
N ARG A 23 11.44 29.01 -9.04
CA ARG A 23 10.61 30.23 -8.76
C ARG A 23 9.33 30.35 -9.60
N ARG A 24 8.23 30.54 -8.85
CA ARG A 24 7.03 31.37 -9.08
C ARG A 24 6.15 31.12 -10.31
N TYR A 25 4.87 30.89 -9.99
CA TYR A 25 3.65 30.98 -10.79
C TYR A 25 3.76 31.64 -12.18
N GLY A 26 3.27 30.93 -13.20
CA GLY A 26 3.04 31.45 -14.55
C GLY A 26 2.05 30.60 -15.36
N SER A 27 0.80 31.07 -15.41
CA SER A 27 -0.20 31.03 -16.50
C SER A 27 -0.16 29.91 -17.57
N PHE A 28 -1.25 29.16 -17.67
CA PHE A 28 -1.64 28.45 -18.90
C PHE A 28 -3.00 28.94 -19.41
N ARG A 29 -3.08 29.24 -20.71
CA ARG A 29 -4.25 29.74 -21.43
C ARG A 29 -5.33 28.66 -21.59
N VAL A 30 -6.59 29.04 -21.40
CA VAL A 30 -7.78 28.20 -21.61
C VAL A 30 -8.30 28.38 -23.04
N GLY A 31 -8.46 27.27 -23.76
CA GLY A 31 -9.27 27.14 -24.98
C GLY A 31 -10.62 26.51 -24.63
N GLY A 32 -11.72 27.09 -25.12
CA GLY A 32 -13.04 26.96 -24.53
C GLY A 32 -13.95 25.79 -24.95
N SER A 33 -15.03 25.72 -24.17
CA SER A 33 -16.42 25.36 -24.51
C SER A 33 -16.76 23.96 -25.01
N SER A 34 -17.50 23.19 -24.18
CA SER A 34 -18.87 22.79 -24.54
C SER A 34 -19.70 22.25 -23.34
N HIS A 35 -20.92 22.77 -23.28
CA HIS A 35 -22.19 22.37 -22.66
C HIS A 35 -22.28 21.21 -21.63
N PHE A 36 -22.79 21.58 -20.44
CA PHE A 36 -23.37 20.68 -19.42
C PHE A 36 -24.89 20.55 -19.58
N SER A 37 -25.41 19.32 -19.48
CA SER A 37 -26.82 19.03 -19.21
C SER A 37 -26.94 18.49 -17.78
N ARG A 38 -27.68 19.22 -16.93
CA ARG A 38 -27.99 18.84 -15.54
C ARG A 38 -29.09 17.78 -15.53
N VAL A 39 -28.90 16.71 -14.76
CA VAL A 39 -30.00 15.85 -14.29
C VAL A 39 -30.03 15.92 -12.77
N SER A 40 -31.14 16.46 -12.26
CA SER A 40 -31.45 16.59 -10.83
C SER A 40 -32.14 15.32 -10.36
N CYS A 41 -31.65 14.70 -9.28
CA CYS A 41 -32.35 13.61 -8.60
C CYS A 41 -32.72 14.04 -7.18
N SER A 42 -34.01 14.12 -6.93
CA SER A 42 -34.70 14.49 -5.70
C SER A 42 -34.46 13.52 -4.55
N SER A 43 -34.16 14.06 -3.38
CA SER A 43 -34.11 13.37 -2.09
C SER A 43 -35.51 13.09 -1.55
N SER A 44 -35.81 11.84 -1.22
CA SER A 44 -36.95 11.45 -0.38
C SER A 44 -36.46 11.09 1.02
N SER A 45 -36.83 11.94 1.98
CA SER A 45 -36.75 11.73 3.42
C SER A 45 -37.88 10.81 3.89
N SER A 46 -37.56 9.76 4.66
CA SER A 46 -38.54 9.07 5.50
C SER A 46 -38.06 9.09 6.96
N SER A 47 -38.84 9.83 7.75
CA SER A 47 -38.78 9.98 9.19
C SER A 47 -39.76 9.03 9.88
N SER A 48 -39.44 8.67 11.14
CA SER A 48 -40.33 8.31 12.29
C SER A 48 -39.99 6.95 12.93
N PRO A 49 -40.37 6.68 14.20
CA PRO A 49 -40.28 7.54 15.39
C PRO A 49 -39.67 6.80 16.62
N SER A 50 -39.24 7.57 17.61
CA SER A 50 -38.88 7.11 18.96
C SER A 50 -40.11 6.76 19.81
N PRO A 51 -39.98 5.90 20.84
CA PRO A 51 -40.83 5.94 22.02
C PRO A 51 -40.07 6.40 23.26
N SER A 52 -40.78 7.20 24.05
CA SER A 52 -40.42 7.75 25.37
C SER A 52 -40.83 6.84 26.53
N SER A 53 -40.39 7.23 27.74
CA SER A 53 -40.68 6.71 29.10
C SER A 53 -39.79 5.54 29.55
N GLY A 54 -39.25 5.49 30.77
CA GLY A 54 -39.41 6.31 31.96
C GLY A 54 -38.32 5.98 33.00
N ALA A 55 -38.34 6.72 34.10
CA ALA A 55 -37.32 6.87 35.13
C ALA A 55 -36.86 5.60 35.89
N GLY A 56 -35.64 5.65 36.41
CA GLY A 56 -35.12 4.74 37.44
C GLY A 56 -33.67 5.05 37.77
N GLY A 57 -33.44 5.77 38.88
CA GLY A 57 -32.12 6.19 39.33
C GLY A 57 -31.34 5.10 40.09
N GLY A 58 -30.05 5.38 40.30
CA GLY A 58 -29.23 4.76 41.34
C GLY A 58 -27.95 4.10 40.82
N GLY A 59 -26.79 4.53 41.37
CA GLY A 59 -25.60 3.69 41.45
C GLY A 59 -24.38 4.15 40.64
N SER A 60 -23.68 5.19 41.13
CA SER A 60 -22.27 5.40 40.83
C SER A 60 -21.43 4.27 41.42
N ALA A 61 -20.64 3.58 40.60
CA ALA A 61 -19.49 2.79 41.06
C ALA A 61 -18.34 2.92 40.06
N ALA A 62 -17.45 3.86 40.37
CA ALA A 62 -16.17 4.03 39.69
C ALA A 62 -15.21 2.92 40.16
N PHE A 63 -14.80 2.05 39.24
CA PHE A 63 -13.72 1.08 39.48
C PHE A 63 -12.37 1.80 39.41
N ARG A 64 -11.68 1.86 40.55
CA ARG A 64 -10.25 2.22 40.67
C ARG A 64 -9.39 0.97 40.41
N PRO A 65 -8.26 1.06 39.71
CA PRO A 65 -7.26 -0.01 39.69
C PRO A 65 -6.40 0.03 40.95
N SER A 66 -6.26 -1.13 41.60
CA SER A 66 -5.46 -1.38 42.79
C SER A 66 -3.97 -1.51 42.47
N THR A 67 -3.16 -0.75 43.21
CA THR A 67 -1.70 -0.80 43.26
C THR A 67 -1.23 -1.98 44.13
N ALA A 68 -0.29 -2.78 43.62
CA ALA A 68 0.42 -3.83 44.36
C ALA A 68 1.56 -3.22 45.22
N PRO A 69 1.88 -3.80 46.39
CA PRO A 69 3.00 -3.34 47.21
C PRO A 69 4.32 -4.02 46.84
N SER A 70 5.38 -3.22 46.90
CA SER A 70 6.78 -3.58 46.83
C SER A 70 7.28 -4.24 48.12
N SER A 71 8.07 -5.31 48.01
CA SER A 71 8.90 -5.81 49.09
C SER A 71 10.33 -6.05 48.62
N THR A 72 11.24 -5.36 49.30
CA THR A 72 12.70 -5.47 49.26
C THR A 72 13.16 -6.73 50.01
N GLY A 73 14.15 -7.44 49.46
CA GLY A 73 14.83 -8.53 50.16
C GLY A 73 16.18 -8.85 49.52
N ASN A 74 17.25 -8.31 50.10
CA ASN A 74 18.64 -8.70 49.86
C ASN A 74 18.92 -10.05 50.54
N GLY A 75 19.57 -10.98 49.84
CA GLY A 75 20.07 -12.22 50.41
C GLY A 75 21.05 -12.93 49.48
N SER A 76 22.34 -12.79 49.76
CA SER A 76 23.47 -13.42 49.06
C SER A 76 23.86 -14.75 49.71
N VAL A 77 23.93 -15.85 48.96
CA VAL A 77 24.55 -17.16 49.33
C VAL A 77 25.09 -17.85 48.03
N PRO A 78 26.22 -18.60 48.04
CA PRO A 78 27.15 -18.78 46.90
C PRO A 78 26.87 -20.05 46.03
N PRO A 79 27.65 -20.34 44.96
CA PRO A 79 27.24 -21.31 43.95
C PRO A 79 27.71 -22.74 44.27
N THR A 80 26.86 -23.71 43.94
CA THR A 80 27.22 -25.12 43.80
C THR A 80 27.04 -25.52 42.35
N ASP A 81 28.13 -25.98 41.74
CA ASP A 81 28.17 -26.68 40.45
C ASP A 81 27.23 -27.90 40.45
N THR A 82 26.59 -28.20 39.32
CA THR A 82 26.70 -29.49 38.60
C THR A 82 25.63 -29.58 37.47
N THR A 83 26.14 -29.88 36.26
CA THR A 83 25.54 -30.55 35.09
C THR A 83 24.53 -29.86 34.16
N ALA A 84 25.02 -29.70 32.92
CA ALA A 84 24.40 -30.03 31.63
C ALA A 84 23.09 -29.34 31.24
N SER A 85 23.22 -28.30 30.41
CA SER A 85 22.16 -27.93 29.47
C SER A 85 22.79 -27.50 28.14
N ALA A 86 22.28 -28.09 27.06
CA ALA A 86 22.69 -27.86 25.70
C ALA A 86 22.59 -26.37 25.35
N THR A 87 23.73 -25.75 25.04
CA THR A 87 23.77 -24.44 24.40
C THR A 87 23.23 -24.56 22.97
N SER A 88 21.93 -24.31 22.81
CA SER A 88 21.40 -23.78 21.56
C SER A 88 21.96 -22.37 21.40
N SER A 89 23.10 -22.25 20.71
CA SER A 89 23.64 -20.96 20.30
C SER A 89 22.71 -20.35 19.27
N SER A 90 21.68 -19.62 19.71
CA SER A 90 20.96 -18.69 18.85
C SER A 90 21.91 -17.53 18.56
N SER A 91 22.74 -17.70 17.53
CA SER A 91 23.49 -16.59 16.95
C SER A 91 22.47 -15.55 16.51
N ALA A 92 22.39 -14.44 17.23
CA ALA A 92 21.55 -13.30 16.87
C ALA A 92 22.00 -12.84 15.49
N LEU A 93 21.16 -13.05 14.47
CA LEU A 93 21.39 -12.55 13.13
C LEU A 93 21.50 -11.03 13.22
N THR A 94 22.63 -10.48 12.77
CA THR A 94 22.78 -9.03 12.72
C THR A 94 21.89 -8.47 11.61
N SER A 95 21.51 -7.19 11.69
CA SER A 95 20.70 -6.54 10.64
C SER A 95 21.33 -6.67 9.25
N THR A 96 22.67 -6.72 9.19
CA THR A 96 23.47 -6.93 7.99
C THR A 96 23.35 -8.35 7.43
N ASP A 97 23.33 -9.38 8.28
CA ASP A 97 23.17 -10.77 7.83
C ASP A 97 21.76 -11.02 7.28
N ALA A 98 20.75 -10.41 7.90
CA ALA A 98 19.37 -10.44 7.41
C ALA A 98 19.22 -9.73 6.06
N GLN A 99 19.84 -8.55 5.89
CA GLN A 99 19.83 -7.81 4.62
C GLN A 99 20.55 -8.58 3.50
N PHE A 100 21.67 -9.24 3.79
CA PHE A 100 22.39 -10.05 2.79
C PHE A 100 21.58 -11.27 2.34
N GLY A 101 20.90 -11.94 3.28
CA GLY A 101 19.99 -13.05 2.98
C GLY A 101 18.81 -12.64 2.10
N VAL A 102 18.24 -11.46 2.34
CA VAL A 102 17.16 -10.88 1.53
C VAL A 102 17.63 -10.58 0.10
N GLN A 103 18.77 -9.90 -0.08
CA GLN A 103 19.28 -9.56 -1.42
C GLN A 103 19.61 -10.80 -2.27
N LEU A 104 20.07 -11.88 -1.63
CA LEU A 104 20.30 -13.14 -2.32
C LEU A 104 18.97 -13.79 -2.74
N LEU A 105 17.95 -13.75 -1.86
CA LEU A 105 16.63 -14.28 -2.16
C LEU A 105 15.94 -13.50 -3.28
N ASP A 106 16.09 -12.17 -3.31
CA ASP A 106 15.55 -11.32 -4.37
C ASP A 106 16.10 -11.71 -5.75
N LYS A 107 17.40 -12.01 -5.83
CA LYS A 107 18.04 -12.49 -7.06
C LYS A 107 17.62 -13.90 -7.43
N LEU A 108 17.49 -14.80 -6.45
CA LEU A 108 17.10 -16.19 -6.68
C LEU A 108 15.65 -16.34 -7.13
N LEU A 109 14.77 -15.48 -6.61
CA LEU A 109 13.34 -15.49 -6.90
C LEU A 109 12.93 -14.51 -8.01
N ASP A 110 13.91 -13.86 -8.63
CA ASP A 110 13.73 -12.84 -9.66
C ASP A 110 12.71 -11.75 -9.28
N LEU A 111 12.77 -11.30 -8.02
CA LEU A 111 11.86 -10.29 -7.48
C LEU A 111 12.13 -8.91 -8.12
N PRO A 112 11.11 -8.05 -8.26
CA PRO A 112 11.31 -6.65 -8.61
C PRO A 112 12.11 -5.92 -7.52
N THR A 113 12.77 -4.81 -7.87
CA THR A 113 13.45 -3.98 -6.86
C THR A 113 12.44 -3.44 -5.83
N CYS A 114 12.89 -3.12 -4.62
CA CYS A 114 12.01 -2.58 -3.58
C CYS A 114 11.28 -1.31 -4.02
N ALA A 115 11.92 -0.44 -4.81
CA ALA A 115 11.26 0.72 -5.41
C ALA A 115 10.14 0.31 -6.38
N GLN A 116 10.40 -0.66 -7.27
CA GLN A 116 9.42 -1.17 -8.23
C GLN A 116 8.24 -1.86 -7.51
N ALA A 117 8.54 -2.72 -6.54
CA ALA A 117 7.54 -3.38 -5.71
C ALA A 117 6.66 -2.37 -4.95
N ALA A 118 7.27 -1.32 -4.39
CA ALA A 118 6.54 -0.23 -3.74
C ALA A 118 5.63 0.51 -4.72
N ARG A 119 6.10 0.82 -5.94
CA ARG A 119 5.27 1.45 -6.99
C ARG A 119 4.09 0.58 -7.37
N ASN A 120 4.31 -0.71 -7.59
CA ASN A 120 3.27 -1.67 -7.93
C ASN A 120 2.20 -1.74 -6.83
N LEU A 121 2.62 -1.90 -5.56
CA LEU A 121 1.71 -2.01 -4.43
C LEU A 121 0.80 -0.79 -4.29
N VAL A 122 1.37 0.40 -4.40
CA VAL A 122 0.66 1.66 -4.12
C VAL A 122 -0.39 1.97 -5.21
N VAL A 123 -0.14 1.52 -6.44
CA VAL A 123 -1.12 1.57 -7.54
C VAL A 123 -2.28 0.60 -7.29
N GLN A 124 -1.99 -0.62 -6.83
CA GLN A 124 -3.01 -1.65 -6.56
C GLN A 124 -3.88 -1.34 -5.34
N ALA A 125 -3.28 -0.79 -4.28
CA ALA A 125 -3.95 -0.56 -3.03
C ALA A 125 -4.91 0.64 -3.10
N GLN A 126 -6.09 0.48 -2.49
CA GLN A 126 -7.14 1.51 -2.49
C GLN A 126 -7.20 2.31 -1.19
N TRP A 127 -6.73 1.70 -0.09
CA TRP A 127 -6.85 2.22 1.26
C TRP A 127 -5.47 2.27 1.91
N GLY A 128 -5.24 3.32 2.69
CA GLY A 128 -4.07 3.44 3.54
C GLY A 128 -4.49 3.77 4.98
N GLN A 129 -3.54 3.62 5.89
CA GLN A 129 -3.62 4.12 7.26
C GLN A 129 -2.79 5.40 7.33
N LEU A 130 -3.47 6.52 7.56
CA LEU A 130 -2.85 7.83 7.72
C LEU A 130 -2.70 8.13 9.21
N ALA A 131 -1.45 8.30 9.67
CA ALA A 131 -1.17 8.80 11.00
C ALA A 131 -0.80 10.29 10.95
N THR A 132 -1.43 11.07 11.83
CA THR A 132 -1.22 12.52 12.00
C THR A 132 -1.09 12.85 13.48
N THR A 133 -0.51 14.00 13.82
CA THR A 133 -0.50 14.48 15.20
C THR A 133 -1.77 15.28 15.48
N MET A 134 -2.45 14.98 16.59
CA MET A 134 -3.65 15.72 17.02
C MET A 134 -3.30 17.18 17.29
N SER A 135 -3.98 18.10 16.61
CA SER A 135 -3.78 19.55 16.80
C SER A 135 -4.17 20.01 18.22
N THR A 136 -3.65 21.18 18.61
CA THR A 136 -3.99 21.84 19.87
C THR A 136 -5.48 22.15 20.01
N GLN A 137 -6.20 22.26 18.89
CA GLN A 137 -7.64 22.48 18.84
C GLN A 137 -8.47 21.31 19.42
N HIS A 138 -7.86 20.13 19.62
CA HIS A 138 -8.55 18.97 20.19
C HIS A 138 -8.51 18.90 21.73
N GLY A 139 -7.99 19.93 22.40
CA GLY A 139 -7.93 20.05 23.86
C GLY A 139 -7.08 18.94 24.46
N ARG A 140 -7.66 18.13 25.35
CA ARG A 140 -6.96 17.04 26.09
C ARG A 140 -6.25 16.00 25.22
N ARG A 141 -6.53 15.96 23.91
CA ARG A 141 -5.95 15.02 22.94
C ARG A 141 -4.80 15.62 22.13
N ALA A 142 -4.49 16.90 22.31
CA ALA A 142 -3.41 17.56 21.59
C ALA A 142 -2.09 16.80 21.76
N GLY A 143 -1.32 16.65 20.67
CA GLY A 143 -0.03 15.95 20.66
C GLY A 143 -0.10 14.43 20.56
N TYR A 144 -1.27 13.79 20.74
CA TYR A 144 -1.40 12.35 20.55
C TYR A 144 -1.30 11.97 19.07
N PRO A 145 -0.69 10.82 18.74
CA PRO A 145 -0.79 10.26 17.40
C PRO A 145 -2.24 9.83 17.13
N PHE A 146 -2.72 10.14 15.93
CA PHE A 146 -4.06 9.79 15.48
C PHE A 146 -3.98 9.14 14.11
N SER A 147 -4.34 7.86 14.08
CA SER A 147 -4.38 7.05 12.87
C SER A 147 -5.82 6.88 12.38
N SER A 148 -6.03 6.93 11.07
CA SER A 148 -7.29 6.50 10.46
C SER A 148 -7.10 5.85 9.09
N ARG A 149 -8.11 5.09 8.70
CA ARG A 149 -8.23 4.56 7.34
C ARG A 149 -8.68 5.66 6.38
N VAL A 150 -7.91 5.86 5.31
CA VAL A 150 -8.17 6.86 4.27
C VAL A 150 -8.16 6.21 2.89
N ALA A 151 -9.01 6.71 1.99
CA ALA A 151 -8.87 6.41 0.57
C ALA A 151 -7.76 7.30 -0.01
N PHE A 152 -6.96 6.73 -0.90
CA PHE A 152 -5.86 7.47 -1.53
C PHE A 152 -5.69 7.04 -2.99
N ALA A 153 -5.18 7.96 -3.79
CA ALA A 153 -4.64 7.73 -5.12
C ALA A 153 -3.15 8.08 -5.15
N VAL A 154 -2.50 7.83 -6.26
CA VAL A 154 -1.17 8.35 -6.55
C VAL A 154 -1.25 9.15 -7.82
N ASP A 155 -0.51 10.26 -7.84
CA ASP A 155 -0.34 11.02 -9.06
C ASP A 155 0.66 10.33 -10.00
N ASN A 156 0.86 10.94 -11.16
CA ASN A 156 1.80 10.43 -12.17
C ASN A 156 3.26 10.40 -11.68
N ASP A 157 3.62 11.13 -10.63
CA ASP A 157 4.97 11.12 -10.05
C ASP A 157 5.11 10.04 -8.96
N GLY A 158 3.99 9.45 -8.52
CA GLY A 158 3.92 8.46 -7.44
C GLY A 158 3.74 9.05 -6.05
N CYS A 159 3.45 10.34 -5.96
CA CYS A 159 3.13 11.00 -4.70
C CYS A 159 1.68 10.68 -4.29
N PRO A 160 1.45 10.29 -3.02
CA PRO A 160 0.10 10.06 -2.52
C PRO A 160 -0.80 11.29 -2.62
N LEU A 161 -1.99 11.08 -3.18
CA LEU A 161 -3.10 12.01 -3.27
C LEU A 161 -4.25 11.52 -2.39
N LEU A 162 -4.75 12.36 -1.50
CA LEU A 162 -5.79 12.04 -0.54
C LEU A 162 -6.98 12.96 -0.72
N SER A 163 -8.17 12.45 -0.42
CA SER A 163 -9.42 13.21 -0.46
C SER A 163 -10.03 13.26 0.94
N PHE A 164 -10.27 14.46 1.45
CA PHE A 164 -10.85 14.66 2.78
C PHE A 164 -12.10 15.52 2.77
N ARG A 165 -13.01 15.24 3.71
CA ARG A 165 -14.13 16.13 4.00
C ARG A 165 -13.67 17.21 4.99
N PRO A 166 -14.11 18.47 4.84
CA PRO A 166 -13.70 19.57 5.74
C PRO A 166 -14.01 19.33 7.22
N LEU A 167 -15.02 18.50 7.51
CA LEU A 167 -15.45 18.17 8.87
C LEU A 167 -14.61 17.07 9.54
N TYR A 168 -13.71 16.42 8.80
CA TYR A 168 -12.86 15.37 9.36
C TYR A 168 -11.72 15.94 10.21
N THR A 169 -11.23 15.10 11.13
CA THR A 169 -10.14 15.44 12.04
C THR A 169 -8.81 15.64 11.30
N HIS A 170 -8.53 14.84 10.26
CA HIS A 170 -7.24 14.87 9.54
C HIS A 170 -6.94 16.23 8.92
N PRO A 171 -7.83 16.89 8.15
CA PRO A 171 -7.57 18.23 7.64
C PRO A 171 -7.24 19.26 8.72
N ARG A 172 -7.84 19.16 9.91
CA ARG A 172 -7.54 20.09 11.01
C ARG A 172 -6.14 19.82 11.59
N ASN A 173 -5.79 18.55 11.77
CA ASN A 173 -4.46 18.15 12.19
C ASN A 173 -3.39 18.60 11.18
N LEU A 174 -3.59 18.32 9.90
CA LEU A 174 -2.64 18.61 8.82
C LEU A 174 -2.42 20.12 8.59
N ARG A 175 -3.43 20.96 8.83
CA ARG A 175 -3.25 22.43 8.80
C ARG A 175 -2.41 22.94 9.97
N SER A 176 -2.37 22.21 11.09
CA SER A 176 -1.57 22.57 12.25
C SER A 176 -0.15 21.99 12.17
N ASP A 177 -0.01 20.77 11.68
CA ASP A 177 1.27 20.07 11.47
C ASP A 177 1.14 19.18 10.23
N PRO A 178 1.82 19.50 9.11
CA PRO A 178 1.66 18.77 7.85
C PRO A 178 2.33 17.39 7.88
N ARG A 179 3.18 17.12 8.88
CA ARG A 179 3.91 15.85 8.99
C ARG A 179 2.95 14.70 9.24
N CYS A 180 3.05 13.67 8.43
CA CYS A 180 2.23 12.48 8.53
C CYS A 180 2.97 11.25 8.03
N THR A 181 2.42 10.10 8.35
CA THR A 181 2.81 8.85 7.71
C THR A 181 1.62 8.21 7.02
N LEU A 182 1.81 7.74 5.79
CA LEU A 182 0.81 6.95 5.07
C LEU A 182 1.33 5.53 4.91
N SER A 183 0.72 4.59 5.62
CA SER A 183 1.01 3.17 5.48
C SER A 183 -0.02 2.50 4.57
N VAL A 184 0.46 1.76 3.58
CA VAL A 184 -0.35 1.12 2.54
C VAL A 184 0.01 -0.36 2.51
N SER A 185 -0.99 -1.22 2.63
CA SER A 185 -0.78 -2.68 2.60
C SER A 185 -1.41 -3.29 1.35
N ALA A 186 -0.76 -4.34 0.83
CA ALA A 186 -1.26 -5.03 -0.36
C ALA A 186 -2.60 -5.74 -0.06
N PRO A 187 -3.60 -5.62 -0.95
CA PRO A 187 -4.91 -6.23 -0.75
C PRO A 187 -4.80 -7.76 -0.81
N GLY A 188 -5.46 -8.48 0.12
CA GLY A 188 -5.46 -9.94 0.15
C GLY A 188 -4.24 -10.60 0.81
N TRP A 189 -3.24 -9.82 1.23
CA TRP A 189 -1.99 -10.30 1.86
C TRP A 189 -2.10 -10.56 3.38
N SER A 190 -3.28 -10.93 3.88
CA SER A 190 -3.46 -11.29 5.29
C SER A 190 -3.03 -12.74 5.55
N ILE A 191 -1.75 -13.05 5.32
CA ILE A 191 -1.15 -14.36 5.60
C ILE A 191 -0.74 -14.39 7.07
N GLY A 192 -1.73 -14.51 7.96
CA GLY A 192 -1.51 -14.38 9.41
C GLY A 192 -0.98 -13.00 9.82
N ALA A 193 -0.75 -12.80 11.12
CA ALA A 193 -0.47 -11.49 11.72
C ALA A 193 0.89 -10.86 11.34
N SER A 194 1.79 -11.57 10.64
CA SER A 194 3.21 -11.20 10.54
C SER A 194 3.78 -11.10 9.12
N ARG A 195 2.98 -11.21 8.05
CA ARG A 195 3.47 -11.30 6.66
C ARG A 195 2.72 -10.43 5.65
N SER A 196 2.26 -9.25 6.07
CA SER A 196 1.59 -8.31 5.16
C SER A 196 2.60 -7.41 4.44
N VAL A 197 2.55 -7.40 3.11
CA VAL A 197 3.35 -6.48 2.30
C VAL A 197 2.86 -5.07 2.53
N THR A 198 3.76 -4.17 2.92
CA THR A 198 3.41 -2.80 3.31
C THR A 198 4.46 -1.81 2.81
N VAL A 199 4.01 -0.65 2.34
CA VAL A 199 4.84 0.54 2.09
C VAL A 199 4.39 1.62 3.06
N THR A 200 5.33 2.25 3.77
CA THR A 200 5.04 3.40 4.63
C THR A 200 5.80 4.62 4.13
N PHE A 201 5.05 5.65 3.74
CA PHE A 201 5.58 6.96 3.39
C PHE A 201 5.67 7.84 4.63
N PHE A 202 6.79 8.54 4.77
CA PHE A 202 6.97 9.62 5.74
C PHE A 202 7.05 10.92 4.96
N GLY A 203 6.24 11.92 5.30
CA GLY A 203 6.24 13.16 4.54
C GLY A 203 5.25 14.19 4.99
N ASP A 204 5.21 15.27 4.23
CA ASP A 204 4.37 16.43 4.49
C ASP A 204 3.20 16.49 3.51
N LEU A 205 1.99 16.52 4.07
CA LEU A 205 0.74 16.48 3.31
C LEU A 205 0.05 17.85 3.34
N TYR A 206 -0.09 18.46 2.16
CA TYR A 206 -0.64 19.80 1.99
C TYR A 206 -1.93 19.79 1.16
N GLU A 207 -2.81 20.75 1.45
CA GLU A 207 -4.01 21.00 0.66
C GLU A 207 -3.59 21.50 -0.73
N LEU A 208 -4.17 20.92 -1.78
CA LEU A 208 -3.90 21.39 -3.14
C LEU A 208 -4.52 22.77 -3.36
N PRO A 209 -3.85 23.67 -4.11
CA PRO A 209 -4.45 24.95 -4.47
C PRO A 209 -5.65 24.74 -5.39
N GLN A 210 -6.58 25.71 -5.42
CA GLN A 210 -7.87 25.61 -6.12
C GLN A 210 -7.73 25.18 -7.60
N ASN A 211 -6.69 25.62 -8.29
CA ASN A 211 -6.45 25.29 -9.70
C ASN A 211 -6.03 23.82 -9.93
N LEU A 212 -5.62 23.10 -8.88
CA LEU A 212 -5.20 21.69 -8.93
C LEU A 212 -6.25 20.74 -8.35
N GLN A 213 -7.35 21.26 -7.78
CA GLN A 213 -8.43 20.44 -7.22
C GLN A 213 -9.15 19.60 -8.30
N GLU A 214 -9.43 20.19 -9.46
CA GLU A 214 -10.13 19.49 -10.56
C GLU A 214 -9.26 18.41 -11.23
N PRO A 215 -7.98 18.66 -11.59
CA PRO A 215 -7.09 17.60 -12.06
C PRO A 215 -6.95 16.45 -11.05
N ALA A 216 -6.80 16.78 -9.76
CA ALA A 216 -6.72 15.79 -8.70
C ALA A 216 -8.00 14.96 -8.58
N HIS A 217 -9.17 15.59 -8.75
CA HIS A 217 -10.44 14.87 -8.80
C HIS A 217 -10.46 13.83 -9.92
N GLN A 218 -9.98 14.19 -11.11
CA GLN A 218 -9.96 13.30 -12.27
C GLN A 218 -9.01 12.10 -12.05
N GLU A 219 -7.80 12.33 -11.54
CA GLU A 219 -6.87 11.25 -11.19
C GLU A 219 -7.46 10.30 -10.13
N PHE A 220 -8.06 10.87 -9.08
CA PHE A 220 -8.69 10.10 -8.02
C PHE A 220 -9.90 9.30 -8.53
N ALA A 221 -10.72 9.91 -9.39
CA ALA A 221 -11.89 9.28 -10.01
C ALA A 221 -11.50 8.17 -10.98
N GLN A 222 -10.40 8.32 -11.75
CA GLN A 222 -9.88 7.25 -12.60
C GLN A 222 -9.48 6.03 -11.78
N LYS A 223 -8.75 6.22 -10.67
CA LYS A 223 -8.39 5.12 -9.77
C LYS A 223 -9.63 4.46 -9.16
N LEU A 224 -10.64 5.25 -8.79
CA LEU A 224 -11.90 4.73 -8.27
C LEU A 224 -12.75 4.02 -9.30
N GLY A 225 -12.77 4.47 -10.56
CA GLY A 225 -13.44 3.79 -11.66
C GLY A 225 -12.84 2.41 -11.94
N ARG A 226 -11.54 2.24 -11.69
CA ARG A 226 -10.88 0.92 -11.68
C ARG A 226 -11.30 0.04 -10.49
N SER A 227 -11.84 0.64 -9.42
CA SER A 227 -12.37 -0.07 -8.26
C SER A 227 -13.87 -0.34 -8.40
N LYS A 228 -14.28 -1.58 -8.16
CA LYS A 228 -15.72 -1.95 -8.11
C LYS A 228 -16.44 -1.39 -6.86
N VAL A 229 -15.78 -0.57 -6.03
CA VAL A 229 -16.28 -0.08 -4.74
C VAL A 229 -16.70 1.38 -4.85
N GLY A 230 -17.99 1.65 -4.61
CA GLY A 230 -18.56 2.99 -4.57
C GLY A 230 -18.04 3.80 -3.38
N CYS A 231 -16.90 4.47 -3.54
CA CYS A 231 -16.42 5.46 -2.59
C CYS A 231 -16.88 6.85 -3.03
N GLN A 232 -17.67 7.51 -2.17
CA GLN A 232 -18.01 8.91 -2.33
C GLN A 232 -16.75 9.75 -2.08
N THR A 233 -16.22 10.36 -3.14
CA THR A 233 -15.07 11.27 -3.05
C THR A 233 -15.42 12.49 -2.22
N ALA A 234 -14.51 12.89 -1.34
CA ALA A 234 -14.69 14.08 -0.53
C ALA A 234 -14.25 15.36 -1.29
N SER A 235 -14.68 16.51 -0.79
CA SER A 235 -14.69 17.79 -1.50
C SER A 235 -13.34 18.51 -1.65
N THR A 236 -12.27 18.04 -0.99
CA THR A 236 -10.96 18.72 -1.02
C THR A 236 -9.82 17.71 -1.12
N TYR A 237 -8.93 17.94 -2.08
CA TYR A 237 -7.77 17.11 -2.36
C TYR A 237 -6.48 17.64 -1.72
N TRP A 238 -5.68 16.70 -1.26
CA TRP A 238 -4.43 16.90 -0.54
C TRP A 238 -3.35 16.04 -1.17
N ARG A 239 -2.13 16.55 -1.30
CA ARG A 239 -1.00 15.83 -1.90
C ARG A 239 0.17 15.82 -0.94
N MET A 240 0.80 14.66 -0.78
CA MET A 240 2.07 14.55 -0.09
C MET A 240 3.13 15.21 -0.97
N HIS A 241 3.45 16.47 -0.69
CA HIS A 241 4.31 17.27 -1.55
C HIS A 241 5.78 16.87 -1.39
N VAL A 242 6.14 16.54 -0.15
CA VAL A 242 7.48 16.10 0.21
C VAL A 242 7.35 14.68 0.77
N ILE A 243 8.06 13.75 0.15
CA ILE A 243 8.32 12.42 0.72
C ILE A 243 9.72 12.49 1.30
N ASN A 244 9.84 12.33 2.60
CA ASN A 244 11.11 12.36 3.31
C ASN A 244 11.77 10.99 3.24
N ASP A 245 11.01 9.94 3.55
CA ASP A 245 11.50 8.58 3.60
C ASP A 245 10.40 7.59 3.19
N ILE A 246 10.83 6.42 2.72
CA ILE A 246 9.94 5.31 2.35
C ILE A 246 10.47 4.04 3.01
N TYR A 247 9.60 3.37 3.75
CA TYR A 247 9.92 2.09 4.37
C TYR A 247 9.09 0.97 3.74
N PHE A 248 9.74 -0.03 3.17
CA PHE A 248 9.12 -1.16 2.50
C PHE A 248 9.29 -2.45 3.29
N VAL A 249 8.18 -3.18 3.41
CA VAL A 249 8.10 -4.52 4.00
C VAL A 249 7.54 -5.46 2.93
N GLY A 250 8.37 -6.38 2.44
CA GLY A 250 8.04 -7.37 1.42
C GLY A 250 7.57 -8.71 1.98
N GLY A 251 6.83 -9.48 1.18
CA GLY A 251 6.17 -10.73 1.60
C GLY A 251 7.15 -11.86 1.95
N PHE A 252 8.36 -11.80 1.39
CA PHE A 252 9.44 -12.75 1.63
C PHE A 252 10.37 -12.35 2.79
N GLY A 253 9.97 -11.37 3.61
CA GLY A 253 10.76 -10.88 4.74
C GLY A 253 11.73 -9.75 4.38
N THR A 254 11.64 -9.22 3.15
CA THR A 254 12.34 -8.01 2.72
C THR A 254 11.95 -6.84 3.63
N LEU A 255 12.94 -6.18 4.24
CA LEU A 255 12.75 -5.01 5.10
C LEU A 255 13.80 -3.97 4.70
N GLU A 256 13.36 -2.91 4.03
CA GLU A 256 14.30 -1.96 3.42
C GLU A 256 13.78 -0.52 3.41
N TRP A 257 14.70 0.41 3.59
CA TRP A 257 14.49 1.83 3.30
C TRP A 257 14.71 2.07 1.81
N VAL A 258 13.68 2.56 1.14
CA VAL A 258 13.73 2.81 -0.31
C VAL A 258 14.21 4.24 -0.54
N ASP A 259 15.18 4.41 -1.44
CA ASP A 259 15.61 5.74 -1.87
C ASP A 259 14.45 6.47 -2.54
N VAL A 260 14.14 7.67 -2.03
CA VAL A 260 13.02 8.47 -2.53
C VAL A 260 13.23 8.86 -3.99
N GLY A 261 14.48 9.18 -4.38
CA GLY A 261 14.81 9.55 -5.76
C GLY A 261 14.65 8.39 -6.75
N GLU A 262 14.99 7.17 -6.33
CA GLU A 262 14.70 5.94 -7.07
C GLU A 262 13.20 5.73 -7.20
N TYR A 263 12.45 5.73 -6.10
CA TYR A 263 10.98 5.56 -6.10
C TYR A 263 10.27 6.54 -7.05
N LEU A 264 10.67 7.81 -7.07
CA LEU A 264 10.06 8.82 -7.93
C LEU A 264 10.41 8.66 -9.42
N ARG A 265 11.56 8.06 -9.75
CA ARG A 265 11.97 7.77 -11.14
C ARG A 265 11.41 6.45 -11.66
N THR A 266 11.11 5.52 -10.76
CA THR A 266 10.56 4.20 -11.08
C THR A 266 9.09 4.31 -11.48
N ARG A 267 8.72 3.64 -12.58
CA ARG A 267 7.34 3.53 -13.04
C ARG A 267 6.77 2.18 -12.59
N PRO A 268 5.48 2.10 -12.24
CA PRO A 268 4.85 0.79 -11.99
C PRO A 268 4.92 -0.08 -13.24
N ASP A 269 4.85 -1.40 -13.05
CA ASP A 269 4.79 -2.34 -14.17
C ASP A 269 3.48 -2.17 -14.94
N THR A 270 3.53 -2.21 -16.27
CA THR A 270 2.35 -2.03 -17.13
C THR A 270 1.26 -3.06 -16.81
N ILE A 271 1.63 -4.32 -16.60
CA ILE A 271 0.67 -5.37 -16.21
C ILE A 271 -0.03 -5.03 -14.89
N VAL A 272 0.67 -4.39 -13.95
CA VAL A 272 0.11 -4.00 -12.65
C VAL A 272 -0.80 -2.78 -12.79
N GLU A 273 -0.37 -1.79 -13.57
CA GLU A 273 -1.10 -0.54 -13.74
C GLU A 273 -2.42 -0.72 -14.51
N GLU A 274 -2.41 -1.58 -15.52
CA GLU A 274 -3.51 -1.71 -16.48
C GLU A 274 -4.34 -2.99 -16.29
N HIS A 275 -3.71 -4.10 -15.89
CA HIS A 275 -4.30 -5.44 -15.99
C HIS A 275 -4.27 -6.26 -14.69
N PHE A 276 -3.89 -5.67 -13.55
CA PHE A 276 -3.64 -6.42 -12.31
C PHE A 276 -4.79 -7.36 -11.90
N LEU A 277 -6.01 -6.82 -11.80
CA LEU A 277 -7.17 -7.61 -11.35
C LEU A 277 -7.53 -8.71 -12.35
N GLU A 278 -7.46 -8.40 -13.64
CA GLU A 278 -7.75 -9.34 -14.73
C GLU A 278 -6.73 -10.48 -14.75
N ALA A 279 -5.45 -10.17 -14.58
CA ALA A 279 -4.36 -11.14 -14.54
C ALA A 279 -4.48 -12.07 -13.32
N VAL A 280 -4.72 -11.52 -12.12
CA VAL A 280 -4.91 -12.32 -10.91
C VAL A 280 -6.16 -13.19 -11.00
N GLU A 281 -7.26 -12.68 -11.55
CA GLU A 281 -8.49 -13.44 -11.77
C GLU A 281 -8.28 -14.58 -12.78
N TYR A 282 -7.61 -14.29 -13.90
CA TYR A 282 -7.23 -15.27 -14.92
C TYR A 282 -6.37 -16.40 -14.31
N LEU A 283 -5.29 -16.04 -13.60
CA LEU A 283 -4.37 -17.01 -13.00
C LEU A 283 -5.10 -17.90 -11.98
N ASN A 284 -5.89 -17.31 -11.09
CA ASN A 284 -6.66 -18.09 -10.11
C ASN A 284 -7.70 -19.01 -10.77
N LYS A 285 -8.37 -18.56 -11.84
CA LYS A 285 -9.38 -19.35 -12.54
C LYS A 285 -8.78 -20.51 -13.34
N SER A 286 -7.64 -20.27 -13.99
CA SER A 286 -7.05 -21.22 -14.95
C SER A 286 -5.98 -22.14 -14.35
N TYR A 287 -5.34 -21.74 -13.25
CA TYR A 287 -4.15 -22.43 -12.74
C TYR A 287 -4.20 -22.86 -11.27
N SER A 288 -5.15 -22.41 -10.44
CA SER A 288 -5.20 -22.80 -9.02
C SER A 288 -5.21 -24.32 -8.81
N ASP A 289 -5.96 -25.09 -9.60
CA ASP A 289 -5.99 -26.56 -9.46
C ASP A 289 -4.68 -27.23 -9.90
N LYS A 290 -3.98 -26.64 -10.87
CA LYS A 290 -2.68 -27.13 -11.35
C LYS A 290 -1.59 -26.83 -10.32
N LEU A 291 -1.56 -25.59 -9.80
CA LEU A 291 -0.66 -25.15 -8.75
C LEU A 291 -0.85 -25.96 -7.47
N THR A 292 -2.10 -26.23 -7.08
CA THR A 292 -2.41 -27.04 -5.89
C THR A 292 -1.84 -28.45 -6.01
N ARG A 293 -1.92 -29.08 -7.19
CA ARG A 293 -1.32 -30.40 -7.45
C ARG A 293 0.20 -30.36 -7.49
N GLN A 294 0.78 -29.44 -8.26
CA GLN A 294 2.24 -29.30 -8.38
C GLN A 294 2.90 -29.01 -7.03
N LEU A 295 2.27 -28.19 -6.21
CA LEU A 295 2.76 -27.79 -4.90
C LEU A 295 2.26 -28.71 -3.79
N GLU A 296 1.62 -29.84 -4.08
CA GLU A 296 1.12 -30.80 -3.09
C GLU A 296 0.44 -30.09 -1.89
N ALA A 297 -0.41 -29.11 -2.21
CA ALA A 297 -1.06 -28.24 -1.23
C ALA A 297 -2.54 -28.60 -1.07
N ASP A 298 -3.16 -28.18 0.03
CA ASP A 298 -4.61 -28.32 0.21
C ASP A 298 -5.37 -27.29 -0.61
N ALA A 299 -4.78 -26.10 -0.77
CA ALA A 299 -5.31 -25.02 -1.59
C ALA A 299 -4.19 -24.06 -1.97
N THR A 300 -4.32 -23.44 -3.14
CA THR A 300 -3.46 -22.34 -3.59
C THR A 300 -4.29 -21.14 -4.01
N THR A 301 -3.71 -19.95 -3.90
CA THR A 301 -4.32 -18.71 -4.36
C THR A 301 -3.22 -17.77 -4.85
N VAL A 302 -3.33 -17.30 -6.09
CA VAL A 302 -2.47 -16.25 -6.60
C VAL A 302 -2.86 -14.92 -5.95
N LEU A 303 -1.90 -14.29 -5.27
CA LEU A 303 -2.11 -13.05 -4.52
C LEU A 303 -1.73 -11.80 -5.32
N SER A 304 -0.66 -11.91 -6.12
CA SER A 304 -0.10 -10.79 -6.87
C SER A 304 0.47 -11.29 -8.19
N VAL A 305 0.65 -10.35 -9.11
CA VAL A 305 1.37 -10.51 -10.36
C VAL A 305 2.12 -9.21 -10.62
N ASP A 306 3.33 -9.32 -11.17
CA ASP A 306 4.14 -8.22 -11.65
C ASP A 306 4.78 -8.60 -12.98
N ALA A 307 5.61 -7.73 -13.56
CA ALA A 307 6.18 -8.00 -14.88
C ALA A 307 7.09 -9.24 -14.91
N ARG A 308 7.62 -9.68 -13.77
CA ARG A 308 8.63 -10.75 -13.68
C ARG A 308 8.04 -12.07 -13.21
N GLY A 309 6.80 -12.07 -12.70
CA GLY A 309 6.21 -13.28 -12.15
C GLY A 309 4.97 -13.04 -11.32
N PHE A 310 4.62 -14.02 -10.48
CA PHE A 310 3.45 -13.98 -9.62
C PHE A 310 3.70 -14.70 -8.29
N ASP A 311 2.99 -14.25 -7.25
CA ASP A 311 3.10 -14.80 -5.91
C ASP A 311 1.89 -15.69 -5.58
N VAL A 312 2.15 -16.90 -5.09
CA VAL A 312 1.15 -17.90 -4.76
C VAL A 312 1.17 -18.18 -3.26
N LEU A 313 0.02 -18.01 -2.63
CA LEU A 313 -0.22 -18.48 -1.27
C LEU A 313 -0.63 -19.95 -1.29
N CYS A 314 0.15 -20.79 -0.63
CA CYS A 314 -0.08 -22.22 -0.52
C CYS A 314 -0.49 -22.56 0.91
N ARG A 315 -1.61 -23.25 1.08
CA ARG A 315 -2.08 -23.74 2.38
C ARG A 315 -1.86 -25.25 2.49
N ARG A 316 -1.21 -25.69 3.56
CA ARG A 316 -0.98 -27.10 3.92
C ARG A 316 -1.32 -27.30 5.39
N GLY A 317 -2.46 -27.91 5.68
CA GLY A 317 -3.07 -27.95 7.01
C GLY A 317 -3.25 -26.55 7.59
N ASN A 318 -2.59 -26.29 8.72
CA ASN A 318 -2.59 -25.01 9.42
C ASN A 318 -1.46 -24.07 8.99
N LEU A 319 -0.57 -24.51 8.10
CA LEU A 319 0.55 -23.72 7.62
C LEU A 319 0.18 -23.03 6.31
N THR A 320 0.61 -21.78 6.19
CA THR A 320 0.55 -21.01 4.94
C THR A 320 1.97 -20.64 4.53
N LYS A 321 2.31 -20.89 3.27
CA LYS A 321 3.61 -20.61 2.67
C LYS A 321 3.41 -19.76 1.43
N LEU A 322 4.23 -18.73 1.28
CA LEU A 322 4.29 -17.92 0.07
C LEU A 322 5.34 -18.52 -0.86
N GLU A 323 4.98 -18.71 -2.13
CA GLU A 323 5.89 -19.17 -3.18
C GLU A 323 5.86 -18.20 -4.36
N ARG A 324 7.03 -17.98 -4.97
CA ARG A 324 7.20 -17.10 -6.12
C ARG A 324 7.43 -17.94 -7.37
N PHE A 325 6.73 -17.61 -8.45
CA PHE A 325 6.97 -18.17 -9.77
C PHE A 325 7.46 -17.07 -10.70
N ALA A 326 8.64 -17.27 -11.28
CA ALA A 326 9.21 -16.36 -12.26
C ALA A 326 8.70 -16.66 -13.66
N PHE A 327 8.48 -15.62 -14.44
CA PHE A 327 8.22 -15.69 -15.87
C PHE A 327 9.54 -15.80 -16.65
N SER A 328 9.49 -16.44 -17.82
CA SER A 328 10.66 -16.53 -18.71
C SER A 328 10.90 -15.24 -19.48
N ALA A 329 9.84 -14.43 -19.66
CA ALA A 329 9.88 -13.11 -20.28
C ALA A 329 9.01 -12.11 -19.51
N HIS A 330 9.37 -10.83 -19.58
CA HIS A 330 8.60 -9.76 -18.93
C HIS A 330 7.16 -9.72 -19.47
N ALA A 331 6.18 -9.74 -18.56
CA ALA A 331 4.77 -9.64 -18.88
C ALA A 331 4.32 -8.17 -18.82
N CYS A 332 3.81 -7.65 -19.94
CA CYS A 332 3.23 -6.31 -20.02
C CYS A 332 1.72 -6.36 -20.24
N SER A 333 1.19 -7.50 -20.71
CA SER A 333 -0.22 -7.72 -21.06
C SER A 333 -0.71 -9.08 -20.58
N ILE A 334 -2.03 -9.30 -20.62
CA ILE A 334 -2.64 -10.60 -20.33
C ILE A 334 -2.12 -11.69 -21.27
N ASP A 335 -1.92 -11.38 -22.56
CA ASP A 335 -1.41 -12.34 -23.54
C ASP A 335 0.03 -12.78 -23.22
N ASP A 336 0.85 -11.88 -22.68
CA ASP A 336 2.19 -12.22 -22.20
C ASP A 336 2.12 -13.15 -20.98
N VAL A 337 1.20 -12.90 -20.05
CA VAL A 337 0.96 -13.79 -18.90
C VAL A 337 0.54 -15.17 -19.40
N GLN A 338 -0.39 -15.26 -20.35
CA GLN A 338 -0.82 -16.52 -20.95
C GLN A 338 0.34 -17.28 -21.61
N SER A 339 1.16 -16.56 -22.38
CA SER A 339 2.33 -17.12 -23.06
C SER A 339 3.37 -17.63 -22.07
N ASN A 340 3.67 -16.87 -21.02
CA ASN A 340 4.58 -17.30 -19.95
C ASN A 340 4.03 -18.52 -19.21
N MET A 341 2.75 -18.54 -18.89
CA MET A 341 2.12 -19.67 -18.20
C MET A 341 2.06 -20.95 -19.04
N ALA A 342 2.00 -20.83 -20.38
CA ALA A 342 2.09 -21.98 -21.28
C ALA A 342 3.50 -22.58 -21.33
N MET A 343 4.55 -21.78 -21.07
CA MET A 343 5.93 -22.26 -20.97
C MET A 343 6.28 -22.84 -19.60
N LEU A 344 5.57 -22.42 -18.55
CA LEU A 344 5.64 -23.04 -17.24
C LEU A 344 4.94 -24.40 -17.32
N ASP A 345 5.71 -25.45 -17.60
CA ASP A 345 5.22 -26.83 -17.65
C ASP A 345 4.70 -27.27 -16.27
N PHE A 346 3.43 -27.01 -15.99
CA PHE A 346 2.69 -27.58 -14.87
C PHE A 346 2.34 -29.04 -15.21
N LYS A 347 3.28 -29.96 -14.94
CA LYS A 347 3.06 -31.41 -15.12
C LYS A 347 1.96 -31.96 -14.22
#